data_AF-A0A946UEL0-F1
#
_entry.id   AF-A0A946UEL0-F1
#
_cell.length_a   1.000
_cell.length_b   1.000
_cell.length_c   1.000
_cell.angle_alpha   90.00
_cell.angle_beta   90.00
_cell.angle_gamma   90.00
#
_symmetry.space_group_name_H-M   'P 1'
#
loop_
_entity.id
_entity.type
_entity.pdbx_description
1 polymer ?
#
loop_
_entity_poly.entity_id
_entity_poly.type
_entity_poly.pdbx_seq_one_letter_code
_entity_poly.pdbx_strand_id
1 'polypeptide(L)'
;MDTLYYDGNCPLCMREIGALARLTDERLKLVDVHTYEPAPGEPSRESMLLRLHLRAADGNWLDGVDATVKAWSHTRWGFLFRPLRWPLLAP
;
A
#
# COMPACT_ATOMS: atom_id res chain seq x y z
N MET A 1 -0.82 -10.92 8.44
CA MET A 1 -0.53 -9.48 8.61
C MET A 1 -0.23 -8.93 7.23
N ASP A 2 -0.93 -7.90 6.80
CA ASP A 2 -0.62 -7.23 5.53
C ASP A 2 0.44 -6.15 5.78
N THR A 3 1.32 -5.91 4.81
CA THR A 3 2.38 -4.88 4.90
C THR A 3 2.32 -3.98 3.69
N LEU A 4 2.06 -2.68 3.91
CA LEU A 4 2.09 -1.66 2.87
C LEU A 4 3.45 -0.97 2.87
N TYR A 5 4.06 -0.94 1.69
CA TYR A 5 5.34 -0.30 1.44
C TYR A 5 5.09 1.05 0.76
N TYR A 6 5.56 2.13 1.38
CA TYR A 6 5.33 3.50 0.92
C TYR A 6 6.64 4.30 0.83
N ASP A 7 6.61 5.37 0.04
CA ASP A 7 7.72 6.33 -0.06
C ASP A 7 7.58 7.42 1.00
N GLY A 8 8.44 7.39 2.03
CA GLY A 8 8.49 8.41 3.09
C GLY A 8 8.97 9.79 2.64
N ASN A 9 9.63 9.89 1.49
CA ASN A 9 10.13 11.16 0.94
C ASN A 9 9.13 11.83 -0.01
N CYS A 10 8.01 11.17 -0.34
CA CYS A 10 6.95 11.73 -1.17
C CYS A 10 5.87 12.41 -0.31
N PRO A 11 5.71 13.76 -0.37
CA PRO A 11 4.73 14.46 0.45
C PRO A 11 3.28 14.04 0.18
N LEU A 12 2.96 13.63 -1.05
CA LEU A 12 1.63 13.13 -1.41
C LEU A 12 1.36 11.79 -0.72
N CYS A 13 2.27 10.82 -0.88
CA CYS A 13 2.16 9.52 -0.23
C CYS A 13 2.05 9.66 1.28
N MET A 14 2.88 10.51 1.89
CA MET A 14 2.86 10.72 3.34
C MET A 14 1.52 11.27 3.86
N ARG A 15 0.79 12.08 3.08
CA ARG A 15 -0.55 12.55 3.47
C ARG A 15 -1.56 11.39 3.49
N GLU A 16 -1.54 10.55 2.47
CA GLU A 16 -2.42 9.38 2.37
C GLU A 16 -2.09 8.34 3.45
N ILE A 17 -0.81 8.03 3.64
CA ILE A 17 -0.32 7.11 4.67
C ILE A 17 -0.61 7.64 6.07
N GLY A 18 -0.49 8.95 6.31
CA GLY A 18 -0.85 9.57 7.58
C GLY A 18 -2.34 9.46 7.90
N ALA A 19 -3.22 9.58 6.89
CA ALA A 19 -4.65 9.35 7.06
C ALA A 19 -4.96 7.86 7.32
N LEU A 20 -4.33 6.97 6.55
CA LEU A 20 -4.46 5.52 6.69
C LEU A 20 -4.00 5.04 8.08
N ALA A 21 -2.84 5.50 8.56
CA ALA A 21 -2.28 5.15 9.86
C ALA A 21 -3.21 5.49 11.04
N ARG A 22 -4.05 6.52 10.90
CA ARG A 22 -5.03 6.93 11.93
C ARG A 22 -6.32 6.09 11.90
N LEU A 23 -6.60 5.44 10.78
CA LEU A 23 -7.87 4.76 10.51
C LEU A 23 -7.75 3.24 10.40
N THR A 24 -6.53 2.75 10.18
CA THR A 24 -6.21 1.33 10.05
C THR A 24 -6.18 0.65 11.41
N ASP A 25 -6.47 -0.64 11.41
CA ASP A 25 -6.28 -1.51 12.57
C ASP A 25 -4.88 -2.15 12.59
N GLU A 26 -4.61 -2.96 13.63
CA GLU A 26 -3.33 -3.62 13.87
C GLU A 26 -2.96 -4.69 12.82
N ARG A 27 -3.83 -5.02 11.86
CA ARG A 27 -3.58 -6.05 10.84
C ARG A 27 -2.81 -5.52 9.63
N LEU A 28 -2.62 -4.20 9.54
CA LEU A 28 -1.83 -3.55 8.50
C LEU A 28 -0.57 -2.91 9.09
N LYS A 29 0.58 -3.34 8.60
CA LYS A 29 1.88 -2.74 8.89
C LYS A 29 2.23 -1.74 7.79
N LEU A 30 2.73 -0.57 8.18
CA LEU A 30 3.25 0.45 7.25
C LEU A 30 4.78 0.44 7.32
N VAL A 31 5.43 0.36 6.16
CA VAL A 31 6.91 0.29 6.06
C VAL A 31 7.39 1.31 5.04
N ASP A 32 8.33 2.16 5.43
CA ASP A 32 9.01 3.06 4.52
C ASP A 32 10.05 2.29 3.69
N VAL A 33 9.90 2.36 2.37
CA VAL A 33 10.80 1.75 1.38
C VAL A 33 12.24 2.26 1.53
N HIS A 34 12.44 3.47 2.06
CA HIS A 34 13.79 3.99 2.28
C HIS A 34 14.56 3.26 3.38
N THR A 35 13.86 2.61 4.30
CA THR A 35 14.44 1.84 5.41
C THR A 35 14.38 0.33 5.20
N TYR A 36 13.86 -0.12 4.06
CA TYR A 36 13.63 -1.52 3.74
C TYR A 36 14.64 -2.05 2.73
N GLU A 37 15.19 -3.22 3.01
CA GLU A 37 16.03 -3.98 2.08
C GLU A 37 15.25 -5.20 1.57
N PRO A 38 14.82 -5.20 0.30
CA PRO A 38 14.09 -6.33 -0.28
C PRO A 38 14.93 -7.61 -0.33
N ALA A 39 14.31 -8.73 0.04
CA ALA A 39 14.93 -10.04 -0.09
C ALA A 39 14.90 -10.55 -1.54
N PRO A 40 15.74 -11.54 -1.90
CA PRO A 40 15.66 -12.19 -3.22
C PRO A 40 14.26 -12.74 -3.49
N GLY A 41 13.65 -12.32 -4.61
CA GLY A 41 12.29 -12.70 -5.00
C GLY A 41 11.19 -11.70 -4.60
N GLU A 42 11.52 -10.65 -3.86
CA GLU A 42 10.62 -9.52 -3.62
C GLU A 42 10.78 -8.44 -4.71
N PRO A 43 9.77 -7.56 -4.87
CA PRO A 43 9.91 -6.40 -5.76
C PRO A 43 11.14 -5.57 -5.42
N SER A 44 11.83 -5.04 -6.42
CA SER A 44 13.00 -4.20 -6.18
C SER A 44 12.59 -2.90 -5.49
N ARG A 45 13.53 -2.28 -4.77
CA ARG A 45 13.31 -0.99 -4.10
C ARG A 45 12.86 0.07 -5.09
N GLU A 46 13.45 0.10 -6.29
CA GLU A 46 13.08 1.02 -7.36
C GLU A 46 11.64 0.78 -7.82
N SER A 47 11.22 -0.48 -7.92
CA SER A 47 9.85 -0.84 -8.28
C SER A 47 8.85 -0.36 -7.22
N MET A 48 9.19 -0.51 -5.94
CA MET A 48 8.39 -0.02 -4.80
C MET A 48 8.33 1.51 -4.71
N LEU A 49 9.33 2.22 -5.23
CA LEU A 49 9.32 3.69 -5.31
C LEU A 49 8.51 4.19 -6.51
N LEU A 50 8.44 3.43 -7.60
CA LEU A 50 7.65 3.78 -8.78
C LEU A 50 6.15 3.54 -8.60
N ARG A 51 5.78 2.52 -7.83
CA ARG A 51 4.39 2.15 -7.55
C ARG A 51 4.23 1.70 -6.10
N LEU A 52 3.09 2.01 -5.51
CA LEU A 52 2.73 1.53 -4.18
C LEU A 52 2.64 0.01 -4.19
N HIS A 53 3.23 -0.66 -3.19
CA HIS A 53 3.20 -2.12 -3.06
C HIS A 53 2.64 -2.54 -1.72
N LEU A 54 1.88 -3.62 -1.71
CA LEU A 54 1.38 -4.28 -0.51
C LEU A 54 1.70 -5.76 -0.57
N ARG A 55 2.29 -6.29 0.49
CA ARG A 55 2.45 -7.72 0.72
C ARG A 55 1.32 -8.21 1.60
N ALA A 56 0.45 -9.04 1.05
CA ALA A 56 -0.66 -9.62 1.76
C ALA A 56 -0.19 -10.72 2.74
N ALA A 57 -1.03 -11.04 3.71
CA ALA A 57 -0.74 -12.03 4.75
C ALA A 57 -0.45 -13.44 4.20
N ASP A 58 -0.93 -13.76 3.00
CA ASP A 58 -0.69 -15.00 2.27
C ASP A 58 0.62 -15.00 1.47
N GLY A 59 1.37 -13.89 1.50
CA GLY A 59 2.62 -13.71 0.76
C GLY A 59 2.44 -13.12 -0.65
N ASN A 60 1.20 -12.89 -1.10
CA ASN A 60 0.96 -12.31 -2.42
C ASN A 60 1.33 -10.82 -2.43
N TRP A 61 1.93 -10.38 -3.53
CA TRP A 61 2.22 -8.98 -3.78
C TRP A 61 1.11 -8.35 -4.61
N LEU A 62 0.59 -7.24 -4.13
CA LEU A 62 -0.31 -6.34 -4.84
C LEU A 62 0.41 -5.03 -5.10
N ASP A 63 0.13 -4.37 -6.21
CA ASP A 63 0.69 -3.07 -6.54
C ASP A 63 -0.39 -2.07 -7.02
N GLY A 64 0.01 -0.80 -7.08
CA GLY A 64 -0.83 0.28 -7.59
C GLY A 64 -2.19 0.38 -6.91
N VAL A 65 -3.25 0.40 -7.72
CA VAL A 65 -4.63 0.56 -7.24
C VAL A 65 -5.07 -0.62 -6.37
N ASP A 66 -4.66 -1.85 -6.70
CA ASP A 66 -5.03 -3.03 -5.91
C ASP A 66 -4.37 -2.99 -4.53
N ALA A 67 -3.12 -2.52 -4.43
CA ALA A 67 -2.46 -2.27 -3.15
C ALA A 67 -3.21 -1.23 -2.31
N THR A 68 -3.61 -0.10 -2.93
CA THR A 68 -4.40 0.94 -2.26
C THR A 68 -5.73 0.38 -1.75
N VAL A 69 -6.50 -0.29 -2.60
CA VAL A 69 -7.81 -0.82 -2.19
C VAL A 69 -7.66 -1.84 -1.06
N LYS A 70 -6.65 -2.71 -1.14
CA LYS A 70 -6.38 -3.69 -0.08
C LYS A 70 -5.96 -3.00 1.23
N ALA A 71 -5.09 -2.00 1.18
CA ALA A 71 -4.68 -1.24 2.36
C ALA A 71 -5.87 -0.56 3.04
N TRP A 72 -6.71 0.15 2.28
CA TRP A 72 -7.88 0.84 2.81
C TRP A 72 -8.98 -0.11 3.30
N SER A 73 -8.98 -1.38 2.88
CA SER A 73 -9.89 -2.42 3.39
C SER A 73 -9.70 -2.72 4.88
N HIS A 74 -8.55 -2.36 5.47
CA HIS A 74 -8.29 -2.41 6.92
C HIS A 74 -8.87 -1.22 7.69
N THR A 75 -9.57 -0.32 7.00
CA THR A 75 -10.28 0.81 7.61
C THR A 75 -11.79 0.66 7.46
N ARG A 76 -12.56 1.40 8.27
CA ARG A 76 -14.03 1.48 8.16
C ARG A 76 -14.52 2.04 6.82
N TRP A 77 -13.64 2.71 6.07
CA TRP A 77 -13.94 3.38 4.80
C TRP A 77 -13.50 2.59 3.58
N GLY A 78 -12.95 1.38 3.75
CA GLY A 78 -12.42 0.59 2.64
C GLY A 78 -13.40 0.33 1.50
N PHE A 79 -14.71 0.33 1.78
CA PHE A 79 -15.75 0.20 0.76
C PHE A 79 -15.75 1.35 -0.26
N LEU A 80 -15.36 2.57 0.15
CA LEU A 80 -15.29 3.74 -0.73
C LEU A 80 -14.17 3.63 -1.77
N PHE A 81 -13.15 2.82 -1.49
CA PHE A 81 -12.01 2.64 -2.38
C PHE A 81 -12.23 1.51 -3.38
N ARG A 82 -13.19 0.60 -3.16
CA ARG A 82 -13.51 -0.51 -4.09
C ARG A 82 -13.83 -0.05 -5.53
N PRO A 83 -14.55 1.07 -5.77
CA PRO A 83 -14.80 1.58 -7.11
C PRO A 83 -13.55 1.99 -7.89
N LEU A 84 -12.42 2.30 -7.23
CA LEU A 84 -11.16 2.63 -7.92
C LEU A 84 -10.64 1.48 -8.80
N ARG A 85 -11.03 0.24 -8.50
CA ARG A 85 -10.71 -0.94 -9.32
C ARG A 85 -11.48 -0.98 -10.65
N TRP A 86 -12.42 -0.06 -10.87
CA TRP A 86 -13.19 -0.01 -12.11
C TRP A 86 -12.30 0.55 -13.24
N PRO A 87 -12.27 -0.08 -14.43
CA PRO A 87 -11.37 0.30 -15.54
C PRO A 87 -11.64 1.69 -16.15
N LEU A 88 -12.66 2.41 -15.68
CA LEU A 88 -12.95 3.80 -16.07
C LEU A 88 -12.39 4.83 -15.08
N LEU A 89 -11.97 4.38 -13.89
CA LEU A 89 -11.46 5.24 -12.81
C LEU A 89 -9.98 4.98 -12.51
N ALA A 90 -9.44 3.82 -12.90
CA ALA A 90 -8.01 3.56 -12.90
C ALA A 90 -7.41 4.07 -14.24
N PRO A 91 -6.52 5.08 -14.22
CA PRO A 91 -5.83 5.56 -15.41
C PRO A 91 -4.77 4.58 -15.92
#